data_AF-A0A2G2YKM5-F1
#
_entry.id   AF-A0A2G2YKM5-F1
#
_cell.length_a   1.000
_cell.length_b   1.000
_cell.length_c   1.000
_cell.angle_alpha   90.00
_cell.angle_beta   90.00
_cell.angle_gamma   90.00
#
_symmetry.space_group_name_H-M   'P 1'
#
loop_
_entity.id
_entity.type
_entity.pdbx_description
1 polymer ?
#
loop_
_entity_poly.entity_id
_entity_poly.type
_entity_poly.pdbx_seq_one_letter_code
_entity_poly.pdbx_strand_id
1 'polypeptide(L)'
;MGNNLNATSLLDNASIKNIMSLSTDNAFRLPSPLPSWPSGGYFASGFIDLGGLHVSQISSLSKVWSAHEGGPDDLGSTFFEPTNLPNGFFMFGSYSQPNNMPLFGWTLAGKDTSGGTLKMPMDYTLVWSSQNLKIKQDSFGYIWLPIPPEVYKAIGHVVITSPQKPSLDKVRCVRDDLTDACESHDCIWGTNGLNVYSSRPRDRGMQALRVPIGAFMVQNNGAADALDCLKNVKANISAMPNFNQPTGSNLPQGGSNDCDYWLDLPTNDASKSKVNKGNLLGATAYLHVKPMFGATYTDIDVWLFYPFNGPAKAKLEFMNIALGKIGEHVRDWEHITLRISNFNGELQGVYF
;
A
#
# COMPACT_ATOMS: atom_id res chain seq x y z
N MET A 1 -9.61 -12.76 4.64
CA MET A 1 -10.36 -11.78 3.82
C MET A 1 -10.15 -10.43 4.48
N GLY A 2 -9.04 -9.76 4.15
CA GLY A 2 -8.75 -8.44 4.71
C GLY A 2 -9.37 -7.39 3.81
N ASN A 3 -10.46 -6.78 4.25
CA ASN A 3 -10.99 -5.60 3.57
C ASN A 3 -10.06 -4.43 3.92
N ASN A 4 -9.49 -3.80 2.89
CA ASN A 4 -8.65 -2.62 3.03
C ASN A 4 -9.56 -1.41 3.29
N LEU A 5 -9.37 -0.75 4.44
CA LEU A 5 -9.92 0.57 4.68
C LEU A 5 -8.77 1.57 4.53
N ASN A 6 -8.69 2.23 3.37
CA ASN A 6 -7.89 3.44 3.23
C ASN A 6 -8.38 4.46 4.28
N ALA A 7 -7.49 5.24 4.89
CA ALA A 7 -7.82 6.16 5.98
C ALA A 7 -8.92 7.20 5.65
N THR A 8 -9.36 7.30 4.39
CA THR A 8 -10.52 8.07 3.93
C THR A 8 -11.88 7.40 4.16
N SER A 9 -11.96 6.10 4.47
CA SER A 9 -13.22 5.40 4.75
C SER A 9 -13.85 5.76 6.10
N LEU A 10 -13.26 6.69 6.85
CA LEU A 10 -13.78 7.22 8.11
C LEU A 10 -14.87 8.30 7.91
N LEU A 11 -15.24 8.59 6.66
CA LEU A 11 -16.32 9.52 6.31
C LEU A 11 -17.48 8.76 5.65
N ASP A 12 -18.31 8.09 6.46
CA ASP A 12 -19.63 7.65 5.99
C ASP A 12 -20.68 7.84 7.11
N ASN A 13 -21.28 9.05 7.13
CA ASN A 13 -22.71 9.29 7.38
C ASN A 13 -23.05 10.80 7.40
N ALA A 14 -22.74 11.52 6.32
CA ALA A 14 -23.29 12.86 6.11
C ALA A 14 -23.66 13.05 4.63
N SER A 15 -24.92 12.74 4.31
CA SER A 15 -25.73 13.24 3.19
C SER A 15 -25.01 13.55 1.84
N ILE A 16 -25.26 12.69 0.86
CA ILE A 16 -24.81 12.70 -0.56
C ILE A 16 -25.22 13.94 -1.39
N LYS A 17 -25.62 15.07 -0.78
CA LYS A 17 -26.10 16.26 -1.52
C LYS A 17 -25.11 17.40 -1.74
N ASN A 18 -23.83 17.26 -1.37
CA ASN A 18 -22.81 18.31 -1.56
C ASN A 18 -21.53 17.82 -2.28
N ILE A 19 -21.65 16.95 -3.29
CA ILE A 19 -20.51 16.52 -4.13
C ILE A 19 -20.27 17.52 -5.28
N MET A 20 -20.05 18.78 -4.93
CA MET A 20 -19.45 19.77 -5.83
C MET A 20 -18.57 20.69 -4.98
N SER A 21 -17.37 20.19 -4.64
CA SER A 21 -16.17 20.91 -4.16
C SER A 21 -15.43 20.12 -3.07
N LEU A 22 -14.91 18.92 -3.39
CA LEU A 22 -13.84 18.37 -2.56
C LEU A 22 -12.49 18.85 -3.10
N SER A 23 -12.04 19.96 -2.52
CA SER A 23 -10.64 20.39 -2.48
C SER A 23 -9.75 19.25 -1.99
N THR A 24 -8.49 19.25 -2.43
CA THR A 24 -7.34 18.44 -1.97
C THR A 24 -7.06 18.47 -0.45
N ASP A 25 -7.88 19.15 0.35
CA ASP A 25 -7.69 19.36 1.79
C ASP A 25 -8.27 18.29 2.70
N ASN A 26 -9.04 17.32 2.19
CA ASN A 26 -9.70 16.28 3.00
C ASN A 26 -8.84 15.03 3.25
N ALA A 27 -7.53 15.19 3.42
CA ALA A 27 -6.70 14.11 3.94
C ALA A 27 -7.11 13.80 5.39
N PHE A 28 -7.19 12.51 5.75
CA PHE A 28 -7.41 12.09 7.13
C PHE A 28 -6.37 12.75 8.04
N ARG A 29 -6.84 13.52 9.03
CA ARG A 29 -5.97 14.11 10.06
C ARG A 29 -6.26 13.40 11.36
N LEU A 30 -5.19 12.95 12.02
CA LEU A 30 -5.31 12.46 13.39
C LEU A 30 -5.94 13.55 14.27
N PRO A 31 -6.81 13.18 15.22
CA PRO A 31 -7.45 14.14 16.13
C PRO A 31 -6.44 14.88 17.02
N SER A 32 -5.18 14.44 17.04
CA SER A 32 -4.05 15.10 17.68
C SER A 32 -2.78 14.89 16.84
N PRO A 33 -1.81 15.82 16.86
CA PRO A 33 -0.51 15.60 16.22
C PRO A 33 0.18 14.38 16.83
N LEU A 34 0.93 13.64 16.01
CA LEU A 34 1.74 12.53 16.49
C LEU A 34 2.72 13.03 17.57
N PRO A 35 2.94 12.27 18.65
CA PRO A 35 3.97 12.60 19.62
C PRO A 35 5.33 12.64 18.91
N SER A 36 6.27 13.43 19.45
CA SER A 36 7.66 13.38 18.97
C SER A 36 8.18 11.96 19.17
N TRP A 37 8.43 11.25 18.06
CA TRP A 37 9.04 9.93 18.11
C TRP A 37 10.44 10.04 18.71
N PRO A 38 10.84 9.13 19.62
CA PRO A 38 12.20 9.12 20.11
C PRO A 38 13.17 8.98 18.93
N SER A 39 14.34 9.60 19.04
CA SER A 39 15.39 9.50 18.03
C SER A 39 15.81 8.04 17.86
N GLY A 40 15.26 7.39 16.83
CA GLY A 40 15.71 6.09 16.34
C GLY A 40 16.87 6.23 15.36
N GLY A 41 17.35 5.10 14.83
CA GLY A 41 18.41 5.11 13.81
C GLY A 41 17.94 5.67 12.47
N TYR A 42 17.11 4.90 11.75
CA TYR A 42 16.72 5.21 10.36
C TYR A 42 15.21 5.39 10.14
N PHE A 43 14.38 5.18 11.15
CA PHE A 43 12.93 5.38 11.07
C PHE A 43 12.59 6.84 10.78
N ALA A 44 11.67 7.08 9.85
CA ALA A 44 11.22 8.41 9.46
C ALA A 44 12.35 9.36 9.00
N SER A 45 13.47 8.81 8.50
CA SER A 45 14.63 9.59 8.04
C SER A 45 14.49 10.14 6.61
N GLY A 46 13.39 9.84 5.93
CA GLY A 46 13.10 10.24 4.56
C GLY A 46 13.65 9.28 3.50
N PHE A 47 14.66 8.46 3.81
CA PHE A 47 15.22 7.51 2.85
C PHE A 47 15.61 6.16 3.49
N ILE A 48 15.71 5.12 2.67
CA ILE A 48 16.13 3.78 3.08
C ILE A 48 17.22 3.28 2.13
N ASP A 49 18.29 2.71 2.68
CA ASP A 49 19.39 2.10 1.91
C ASP A 49 19.09 0.63 1.62
N LEU A 50 18.91 0.29 0.34
CA LEU A 50 18.64 -1.06 -0.14
C LEU A 50 19.90 -1.87 -0.46
N GLY A 51 21.10 -1.34 -0.20
CA GLY A 51 22.38 -1.96 -0.54
C GLY A 51 23.20 -1.14 -1.54
N GLY A 52 23.39 0.16 -1.25
CA GLY A 52 24.06 1.11 -2.15
C GLY A 52 23.11 1.87 -3.07
N LEU A 53 21.81 1.66 -2.92
CA LEU A 53 20.72 2.39 -3.54
C LEU A 53 19.85 3.00 -2.43
N HIS A 54 19.93 4.31 -2.26
CA HIS A 54 19.01 5.03 -1.38
C HIS A 54 17.68 5.22 -2.11
N VAL A 55 16.57 4.88 -1.46
CA VAL A 55 15.22 5.14 -1.99
C VAL A 55 14.46 6.08 -1.07
N SER A 56 13.58 6.88 -1.66
CA SER A 56 12.71 7.83 -0.95
C SER A 56 11.29 7.70 -1.49
N GLN A 57 10.31 7.72 -0.60
CA GLN A 57 8.88 7.78 -0.96
C GLN A 57 8.53 9.21 -1.37
N ILE A 58 7.97 9.38 -2.57
CA ILE A 58 7.57 10.68 -3.13
C ILE A 58 6.06 10.71 -3.29
N SER A 59 5.39 11.55 -2.50
CA SER A 59 3.95 11.82 -2.57
C SER A 59 3.62 13.14 -3.29
N SER A 60 4.61 13.98 -3.56
CA SER A 60 4.47 15.15 -4.43
C SER A 60 4.38 14.72 -5.89
N LEU A 61 3.16 14.71 -6.43
CA LEU A 61 2.85 14.19 -7.76
C LEU A 61 2.24 15.30 -8.63
N SER A 62 2.78 15.51 -9.83
CA SER A 62 2.17 16.38 -10.85
C SER A 62 1.38 15.53 -11.84
N LYS A 63 0.19 15.99 -12.20
CA LYS A 63 -0.63 15.37 -13.24
C LYS A 63 0.08 15.51 -14.60
N VAL A 64 0.18 14.41 -15.34
CA VAL A 64 0.71 14.36 -16.70
C VAL A 64 -0.43 14.22 -17.71
N TRP A 65 -1.31 13.23 -17.51
CA TRP A 65 -2.39 12.90 -18.46
C TRP A 65 -3.55 12.21 -17.73
N SER A 66 -4.79 12.51 -18.10
CA SER A 66 -5.98 11.79 -17.64
C SER A 66 -6.82 11.26 -18.79
N ALA A 67 -7.30 10.03 -18.62
CA ALA A 67 -8.53 9.56 -19.25
C ALA A 67 -9.72 9.86 -18.31
N HIS A 68 -10.86 10.21 -18.88
CA HIS A 68 -12.10 10.58 -18.17
C HIS A 68 -13.22 9.57 -18.38
N GLU A 69 -12.86 8.37 -18.85
CA GLU A 69 -13.74 7.21 -19.02
C GLU A 69 -12.92 5.91 -18.98
N GLY A 70 -13.60 4.78 -18.82
CA GLY A 70 -13.01 3.45 -18.64
C GLY A 70 -12.52 3.19 -17.22
N GLY A 71 -12.21 1.92 -16.91
CA GLY A 71 -11.81 1.51 -15.57
C GLY A 71 -12.95 1.49 -14.54
N PRO A 72 -12.62 1.47 -13.23
CA PRO A 72 -13.60 1.47 -12.14
C PRO A 72 -14.57 2.66 -12.23
N ASP A 73 -15.87 2.38 -12.07
CA ASP A 73 -16.97 3.34 -12.14
C ASP A 73 -17.08 4.15 -13.44
N ASP A 74 -16.35 3.74 -14.49
CA ASP A 74 -16.25 4.47 -15.78
C ASP A 74 -15.76 5.93 -15.62
N LEU A 75 -15.00 6.23 -14.57
CA LEU A 75 -14.49 7.58 -14.29
C LEU A 75 -13.10 7.85 -14.88
N GLY A 76 -12.46 6.84 -15.45
CA GLY A 76 -11.11 6.93 -16.00
C GLY A 76 -10.02 6.88 -14.94
N SER A 77 -8.80 7.26 -15.34
CA SER A 77 -7.64 7.31 -14.47
C SER A 77 -6.75 8.50 -14.80
N THR A 78 -5.96 8.91 -13.80
CA THR A 78 -4.98 9.98 -13.95
C THR A 78 -3.58 9.44 -13.72
N PHE A 79 -2.69 9.82 -14.62
CA PHE A 79 -1.27 9.47 -14.60
C PHE A 79 -0.46 10.68 -14.15
N PHE A 80 0.52 10.40 -13.31
CA PHE A 80 1.32 11.39 -12.62
C PHE A 80 2.80 11.09 -12.77
N GLU A 81 3.62 12.12 -12.62
CA GLU A 81 5.04 11.98 -12.38
C GLU A 81 5.41 12.55 -11.00
N PRO A 82 6.41 11.97 -10.31
CA PRO A 82 6.90 12.54 -9.08
C PRO A 82 7.61 13.86 -9.34
N THR A 83 7.38 14.82 -8.45
CA THR A 83 7.98 16.16 -8.43
C THR A 83 8.68 16.42 -7.11
N ASN A 84 9.48 17.48 -7.03
CA ASN A 84 10.25 17.83 -5.84
C ASN A 84 11.15 16.68 -5.34
N LEU A 85 11.80 15.98 -6.28
CA LEU A 85 12.73 14.90 -5.95
C LEU A 85 13.90 15.43 -5.09
N PRO A 86 14.33 14.71 -4.04
CA PRO A 86 15.50 15.10 -3.27
C PRO A 86 16.77 15.14 -4.13
N ASN A 87 17.77 15.91 -3.71
CA ASN A 87 18.96 16.13 -4.53
C ASN A 87 19.71 14.82 -4.87
N GLY A 88 19.88 14.57 -6.16
CA GLY A 88 20.50 13.36 -6.72
C GLY A 88 19.60 12.14 -6.77
N PHE A 89 18.31 12.27 -6.45
CA PHE A 89 17.32 11.22 -6.66
C PHE A 89 16.68 11.34 -8.04
N PHE A 90 16.42 10.19 -8.64
CA PHE A 90 15.79 10.04 -9.95
C PHE A 90 14.55 9.16 -9.83
N MET A 91 13.52 9.46 -10.62
CA MET A 91 12.31 8.64 -10.68
C MET A 91 12.57 7.32 -11.42
N PHE A 92 11.78 6.31 -11.07
CA PHE A 92 11.83 4.99 -11.72
C PHE A 92 10.72 4.79 -12.77
N GLY A 93 9.60 5.51 -12.61
CA GLY A 93 8.43 5.43 -13.46
C GLY A 93 7.32 6.35 -12.99
N SER A 94 6.28 6.45 -13.80
CA SER A 94 5.07 7.22 -13.52
C SER A 94 4.14 6.47 -12.55
N TYR A 95 3.32 7.25 -11.85
CA TYR A 95 2.25 6.76 -10.98
C TYR A 95 0.89 6.86 -11.71
N SER A 96 -0.07 6.02 -11.34
CA SER A 96 -1.45 6.14 -11.84
C SER A 96 -2.44 5.71 -10.76
N GLN A 97 -3.63 6.28 -10.79
CA GLN A 97 -4.75 5.85 -9.97
C GLN A 97 -6.10 6.07 -10.66
N PRO A 98 -7.14 5.32 -10.26
CA PRO A 98 -8.52 5.60 -10.66
C PRO A 98 -8.95 7.03 -10.28
N ASN A 99 -9.83 7.62 -11.08
CA ASN A 99 -10.41 8.94 -10.79
C ASN A 99 -11.57 8.90 -9.78
N ASN A 100 -12.04 7.71 -9.40
CA ASN A 100 -13.10 7.53 -8.41
C ASN A 100 -12.63 7.73 -6.96
N MET A 101 -11.38 8.17 -6.76
CA MET A 101 -10.78 8.38 -5.45
C MET A 101 -9.90 9.64 -5.41
N PRO A 102 -9.79 10.32 -4.24
CA PRO A 102 -8.85 11.43 -4.04
C PRO A 102 -7.40 11.03 -4.33
N LEU A 103 -6.49 11.98 -4.55
CA LEU A 103 -5.05 11.70 -4.69
C LEU A 103 -4.45 11.31 -3.32
N PHE A 104 -3.89 10.11 -3.21
CA PHE A 104 -3.25 9.59 -1.98
C PHE A 104 -1.99 8.76 -2.27
N GLY A 105 -1.61 8.64 -3.54
CA GLY A 105 -0.54 7.77 -3.99
C GLY A 105 0.87 8.28 -3.73
N TRP A 106 1.82 7.43 -4.06
CA TRP A 106 3.25 7.73 -4.01
C TRP A 106 4.00 6.85 -5.01
N THR A 107 5.23 7.25 -5.33
CA THR A 107 6.20 6.38 -6.01
C THR A 107 7.58 6.51 -5.36
N LEU A 108 8.43 5.50 -5.49
CA LEU A 108 9.81 5.60 -5.06
C LEU A 108 10.65 6.34 -6.10
N ALA A 109 11.57 7.16 -5.59
CA ALA A 109 12.73 7.65 -6.33
C ALA A 109 14.00 7.08 -5.72
N GLY A 110 15.07 6.98 -6.52
CA GLY A 110 16.33 6.37 -6.12
C GLY A 110 17.55 7.25 -6.35
N LYS A 111 18.55 7.09 -5.49
CA LYS A 111 19.87 7.70 -5.58
C LYS A 111 20.95 6.64 -5.44
N ASP A 112 21.86 6.62 -6.39
CA ASP A 112 23.03 5.76 -6.35
C ASP A 112 24.06 6.31 -5.35
N THR A 113 24.43 5.50 -4.36
CA THR A 113 25.44 5.85 -3.35
C THR A 113 26.72 5.03 -3.47
N SER A 114 26.73 3.99 -4.30
CA SER A 114 27.88 3.08 -4.46
C SER A 114 28.54 3.13 -5.84
N GLY A 115 27.97 3.90 -6.79
CA GLY A 115 28.58 4.18 -8.09
C GLY A 115 28.29 3.13 -9.17
N GLY A 116 27.15 2.45 -9.09
CA GLY A 116 26.73 1.51 -10.13
C GLY A 116 25.33 0.90 -9.96
N THR A 117 24.51 1.41 -9.02
CA THR A 117 23.16 0.86 -8.80
C THR A 117 22.13 1.40 -9.79
N LEU A 118 22.40 2.57 -10.39
CA LEU A 118 21.52 3.22 -11.35
C LEU A 118 22.22 3.55 -12.67
N LYS A 119 21.51 3.38 -13.78
CA LYS A 119 21.95 3.82 -15.13
C LYS A 119 20.81 4.50 -15.88
N MET A 120 21.16 5.39 -16.81
CA MET A 120 20.20 5.86 -17.79
C MET A 120 19.76 4.70 -18.68
N PRO A 121 18.50 4.66 -19.14
CA PRO A 121 18.11 3.79 -20.24
C PRO A 121 18.92 4.09 -21.51
N MET A 122 19.01 3.11 -22.39
CA MET A 122 19.64 3.23 -23.69
C MET A 122 18.70 3.86 -24.72
N ASP A 123 17.41 3.57 -24.60
CA ASP A 123 16.34 4.05 -25.48
C ASP A 123 14.96 3.81 -24.81
N TYR A 124 13.87 4.06 -25.53
CA TYR A 124 12.50 3.75 -25.12
C TYR A 124 11.72 3.01 -26.22
N THR A 125 10.91 2.05 -25.80
CA THR A 125 9.89 1.39 -26.63
C THR A 125 8.53 2.01 -26.35
N LEU A 126 7.79 2.40 -27.38
CA LEU A 126 6.40 2.82 -27.23
C LEU A 126 5.53 1.59 -26.91
N VAL A 127 4.93 1.55 -25.73
CA VAL A 127 4.04 0.47 -25.30
C VAL A 127 2.63 0.73 -25.80
N TRP A 128 2.15 1.96 -25.64
CA TRP A 128 0.78 2.32 -25.98
C TRP A 128 0.62 3.83 -26.20
N SER A 129 -0.37 4.20 -27.01
CA SER A 129 -0.77 5.60 -27.21
C SER A 129 -2.28 5.74 -27.31
N SER A 130 -2.83 6.82 -26.76
CA SER A 130 -4.25 7.14 -26.89
C SER A 130 -4.63 7.85 -28.19
N GLN A 131 -3.66 8.13 -29.07
CA GLN A 131 -3.83 8.98 -30.26
C GLN A 131 -4.92 8.51 -31.22
N ASN A 132 -5.08 7.19 -31.38
CA ASN A 132 -6.09 6.60 -32.27
C ASN A 132 -7.37 6.18 -31.54
N LEU A 133 -7.47 6.46 -30.25
CA LEU A 133 -8.62 6.09 -29.43
C LEU A 133 -9.62 7.22 -29.34
N LYS A 134 -10.89 6.87 -29.51
CA LYS A 134 -12.03 7.79 -29.35
C LYS A 134 -12.52 7.75 -27.90
N ILE A 135 -11.65 8.15 -26.98
CA ILE A 135 -11.97 8.24 -25.55
C ILE A 135 -12.01 9.69 -25.06
N LYS A 136 -12.80 9.97 -24.01
CA LYS A 136 -12.72 11.25 -23.28
C LYS A 136 -11.40 11.31 -22.50
N GLN A 137 -10.58 12.32 -22.79
CA GLN A 137 -9.23 12.50 -22.24
C GLN A 137 -8.82 13.97 -22.34
N ASP A 138 -7.74 14.37 -21.65
CA ASP A 138 -7.20 15.74 -21.75
C ASP A 138 -6.61 16.03 -23.14
N SER A 139 -5.51 15.34 -23.44
CA SER A 139 -4.75 15.35 -24.70
C SER A 139 -4.43 13.90 -25.06
N PHE A 140 -3.49 13.67 -25.99
CA PHE A 140 -2.96 12.32 -26.19
C PHE A 140 -1.92 11.97 -25.13
N GLY A 141 -2.02 10.75 -24.61
CA GLY A 141 -1.07 10.15 -23.67
C GLY A 141 -0.27 9.05 -24.37
N TYR A 142 1.01 8.97 -24.05
CA TYR A 142 1.95 7.99 -24.58
C TYR A 142 2.64 7.29 -23.42
N ILE A 143 2.57 5.96 -23.41
CA ILE A 143 3.21 5.10 -22.41
C ILE A 143 4.45 4.48 -23.03
N TRP A 144 5.61 4.74 -22.42
CA TRP A 144 6.91 4.27 -22.87
C TRP A 144 7.53 3.33 -21.85
N LEU A 145 8.17 2.26 -22.34
CA LEU A 145 8.99 1.36 -21.54
C LEU A 145 10.47 1.70 -21.79
N PRO A 146 11.25 2.06 -20.76
CA PRO A 146 12.69 2.26 -20.91
C PRO A 146 13.39 0.95 -21.32
N ILE A 147 14.36 1.04 -22.23
CA ILE A 147 15.25 -0.07 -22.61
C ILE A 147 16.49 0.01 -21.72
N PRO A 148 16.67 -0.90 -20.73
CA PRO A 148 17.80 -0.84 -19.84
C PRO A 148 19.11 -1.30 -20.52
N PRO A 149 20.28 -0.84 -20.06
CA PRO A 149 21.56 -1.47 -20.39
C PRO A 149 21.61 -2.94 -19.91
N GLU A 150 22.56 -3.70 -20.45
CA GLU A 150 22.83 -5.07 -19.96
C GLU A 150 23.09 -5.05 -18.44
N VAL A 151 22.60 -6.07 -17.73
CA VAL A 151 22.61 -6.21 -16.24
C VAL A 151 21.80 -5.17 -15.46
N TYR A 152 20.95 -4.39 -16.12
CA TYR A 152 19.96 -3.51 -15.48
C TYR A 152 18.53 -3.87 -15.90
N LYS A 153 17.56 -3.39 -15.13
CA LYS A 153 16.12 -3.54 -15.36
C LYS A 153 15.44 -2.19 -15.38
N ALA A 154 14.48 -2.04 -16.30
CA ALA A 154 13.46 -1.02 -16.19
C ALA A 154 12.40 -1.53 -15.21
N ILE A 155 12.04 -0.72 -14.22
CA ILE A 155 11.09 -1.12 -13.16
C ILE A 155 9.80 -0.32 -13.19
N GLY A 156 9.64 0.61 -14.14
CA GLY A 156 8.42 1.41 -14.30
C GLY A 156 8.26 1.96 -15.72
N HIS A 157 7.01 2.20 -16.10
CA HIS A 157 6.65 2.89 -17.34
C HIS A 157 6.74 4.40 -17.19
N VAL A 158 6.92 5.11 -18.31
CA VAL A 158 6.94 6.57 -18.37
C VAL A 158 5.75 7.06 -19.18
N VAL A 159 4.98 7.99 -18.62
CA VAL A 159 3.89 8.66 -19.34
C VAL A 159 4.31 10.07 -19.73
N ILE A 160 4.04 10.45 -20.98
CA ILE A 160 4.18 11.83 -21.49
C ILE A 160 3.04 12.17 -22.44
N THR A 161 2.87 13.45 -22.74
CA THR A 161 1.85 13.97 -23.67
C THR A 161 2.40 14.31 -25.07
N SER A 162 3.64 13.91 -25.34
CA SER A 162 4.33 14.11 -26.61
C SER A 162 4.56 12.77 -27.31
N PRO A 163 4.42 12.70 -28.65
CA PRO A 163 4.74 11.49 -29.43
C PRO A 163 6.25 11.27 -29.58
N GLN A 164 7.09 12.23 -29.22
CA GLN A 164 8.54 12.09 -29.24
C GLN A 164 9.01 11.31 -28.01
N LYS A 165 10.09 10.54 -28.17
CA LYS A 165 10.67 9.75 -27.07
C LYS A 165 11.03 10.65 -25.88
N PRO A 166 10.83 10.18 -24.63
CA PRO A 166 11.30 10.90 -23.45
C PRO A 166 12.82 11.09 -23.46
N SER A 167 13.31 12.10 -22.74
CA SER A 167 14.75 12.24 -22.46
C SER A 167 15.27 11.03 -21.69
N LEU A 168 16.45 10.51 -22.06
CA LEU A 168 17.11 9.41 -21.34
C LEU A 168 17.43 9.78 -19.88
N ASP A 169 17.50 11.07 -19.55
CA ASP A 169 17.75 11.51 -18.18
C ASP A 169 16.48 11.44 -17.28
N LYS A 170 15.28 11.26 -17.89
CA LYS A 170 14.01 11.33 -17.17
C LYS A 170 13.86 10.24 -16.10
N VAL A 171 14.45 9.06 -16.32
CA VAL A 171 14.37 7.94 -15.37
C VAL A 171 15.72 7.26 -15.18
N ARG A 172 15.79 6.33 -14.22
CA ARG A 172 16.91 5.39 -14.09
C ARG A 172 16.44 3.95 -14.11
N CYS A 173 17.22 3.12 -14.80
CA CYS A 173 17.17 1.66 -14.69
C CYS A 173 18.00 1.22 -13.49
N VAL A 174 17.60 0.10 -12.88
CA VAL A 174 18.17 -0.40 -11.63
C VAL A 174 18.97 -1.67 -11.89
N ARG A 175 20.11 -1.84 -11.22
CA ARG A 175 20.94 -3.04 -11.36
C ARG A 175 20.14 -4.28 -10.95
N ASP A 176 20.27 -5.36 -11.73
CA ASP A 176 19.41 -6.55 -11.64
C ASP A 176 19.44 -7.26 -10.26
N ASP A 177 20.56 -7.20 -9.54
CA ASP A 177 20.68 -7.78 -8.19
C ASP A 177 19.84 -7.04 -7.12
N LEU A 178 19.47 -5.78 -7.40
CA LEU A 178 18.61 -4.93 -6.58
C LEU A 178 17.14 -4.99 -7.00
N THR A 179 16.78 -5.88 -7.92
CA THR A 179 15.40 -6.07 -8.37
C THR A 179 14.88 -7.48 -8.08
N ASP A 180 13.57 -7.64 -8.10
CA ASP A 180 12.89 -8.92 -7.90
C ASP A 180 11.49 -8.91 -8.52
N ALA A 181 10.93 -10.09 -8.78
CA ALA A 181 9.71 -10.22 -9.55
C ALA A 181 8.51 -9.50 -8.93
N CYS A 182 7.78 -8.77 -9.77
CA CYS A 182 6.51 -8.14 -9.43
C CYS A 182 5.31 -8.74 -10.17
N GLU A 183 4.12 -8.50 -9.64
CA GLU A 183 2.85 -8.99 -10.20
C GLU A 183 1.77 -7.92 -10.13
N SER A 184 0.85 -7.97 -11.11
CA SER A 184 -0.31 -7.09 -11.16
C SER A 184 -1.21 -7.36 -9.96
N HIS A 185 -1.74 -6.29 -9.37
CA HIS A 185 -2.65 -6.38 -8.24
C HIS A 185 -4.04 -5.83 -8.60
N ASP A 186 -4.29 -4.56 -8.32
CA ASP A 186 -5.61 -3.95 -8.47
C ASP A 186 -5.73 -3.33 -9.85
N CYS A 187 -6.91 -3.46 -10.48
CA CYS A 187 -7.20 -2.77 -11.73
C CYS A 187 -7.28 -1.25 -11.45
N ILE A 188 -6.40 -0.48 -12.07
CA ILE A 188 -6.42 0.98 -12.03
C ILE A 188 -7.30 1.51 -13.16
N TRP A 189 -7.09 0.98 -14.37
CA TRP A 189 -7.77 1.46 -15.56
C TRP A 189 -7.78 0.40 -16.65
N GLY A 190 -8.77 0.46 -17.53
CA GLY A 190 -8.87 -0.43 -18.67
C GLY A 190 -9.64 0.23 -19.81
N THR A 191 -9.16 0.04 -21.04
CA THR A 191 -9.83 0.42 -22.27
C THR A 191 -9.52 -0.61 -23.36
N ASN A 192 -10.10 -0.45 -24.56
CA ASN A 192 -9.93 -1.38 -25.67
C ASN A 192 -8.45 -1.64 -25.98
N GLY A 193 -7.96 -2.82 -25.55
CA GLY A 193 -6.59 -3.27 -25.78
C GLY A 193 -5.57 -2.90 -24.69
N LEU A 194 -5.90 -2.08 -23.69
CA LEU A 194 -4.96 -1.73 -22.62
C LEU A 194 -5.59 -1.89 -21.24
N ASN A 195 -4.92 -2.64 -20.37
CA ASN A 195 -5.21 -2.66 -18.94
C ASN A 195 -4.02 -2.13 -18.15
N VAL A 196 -4.32 -1.35 -17.12
CA VAL A 196 -3.35 -0.75 -16.20
C VAL A 196 -3.66 -1.23 -14.80
N TYR A 197 -2.64 -1.73 -14.12
CA TYR A 197 -2.74 -2.33 -12.80
C TYR A 197 -1.78 -1.69 -11.82
N SER A 198 -2.13 -1.68 -10.53
CA SER A 198 -1.14 -1.43 -9.49
C SER A 198 -0.14 -2.59 -9.43
N SER A 199 1.10 -2.31 -9.04
CA SER A 199 2.14 -3.32 -8.87
C SER A 199 2.31 -3.73 -7.42
N ARG A 200 2.62 -5.01 -7.19
CA ARG A 200 3.05 -5.51 -5.87
C ARG A 200 4.11 -6.60 -6.00
N PRO A 201 5.00 -6.76 -4.99
CA PRO A 201 5.91 -7.90 -4.93
C PRO A 201 5.18 -9.23 -5.00
N ARG A 202 5.70 -10.17 -5.79
CA ARG A 202 5.14 -11.53 -5.91
C ARG A 202 5.23 -12.28 -4.59
N ASP A 203 6.43 -12.37 -4.04
CA ASP A 203 6.67 -12.99 -2.75
C ASP A 203 6.59 -11.95 -1.63
N ARG A 204 5.82 -12.26 -0.59
CA ARG A 204 5.52 -11.34 0.52
C ARG A 204 5.58 -12.10 1.83
N GLY A 205 5.84 -11.37 2.92
CA GLY A 205 5.91 -11.93 4.27
C GLY A 205 7.02 -11.26 5.08
N MET A 206 7.13 -11.65 6.35
CA MET A 206 8.03 -11.01 7.31
C MET A 206 9.52 -11.12 6.93
N GLN A 207 9.87 -12.16 6.16
CA GLN A 207 11.24 -12.39 5.69
C GLN A 207 11.45 -11.94 4.24
N ALA A 208 10.40 -11.43 3.57
CA ALA A 208 10.49 -11.02 2.18
C ALA A 208 11.21 -9.67 2.06
N LEU A 209 12.22 -9.63 1.20
CA LEU A 209 13.08 -8.46 1.01
C LEU A 209 12.63 -7.53 -0.12
N ARG A 210 11.48 -7.81 -0.74
CA ARG A 210 11.00 -7.12 -1.94
C ARG A 210 10.24 -5.86 -1.58
N VAL A 211 10.46 -4.79 -2.34
CA VAL A 211 10.04 -3.43 -2.06
C VAL A 211 9.17 -2.92 -3.23
N PRO A 212 7.87 -2.65 -3.05
CA PRO A 212 7.03 -2.03 -4.07
C PRO A 212 7.54 -0.63 -4.36
N ILE A 213 7.46 -0.20 -5.63
CA ILE A 213 7.87 1.14 -6.03
C ILE A 213 6.71 2.12 -6.21
N GLY A 214 5.47 1.66 -6.05
CA GLY A 214 4.26 2.46 -6.24
C GLY A 214 3.90 2.74 -7.71
N ALA A 215 4.68 2.29 -8.69
CA ALA A 215 4.37 2.46 -10.11
C ALA A 215 3.26 1.49 -10.58
N PHE A 216 2.66 1.81 -11.73
CA PHE A 216 1.70 0.93 -12.40
C PHE A 216 2.40 -0.06 -13.34
N MET A 217 1.67 -1.10 -13.73
CA MET A 217 2.04 -2.02 -14.79
C MET A 217 0.98 -2.05 -15.87
N VAL A 218 1.39 -2.46 -17.07
CA VAL A 218 0.57 -2.44 -18.26
C VAL A 218 0.45 -3.84 -18.85
N GLN A 219 -0.76 -4.17 -19.26
CA GLN A 219 -1.04 -5.27 -20.18
C GLN A 219 -1.63 -4.71 -21.46
N ASN A 220 -0.94 -4.88 -22.58
CA ASN A 220 -1.37 -4.41 -23.90
C ASN A 220 -1.73 -5.61 -24.79
N ASN A 221 -2.97 -5.67 -25.27
CA ASN A 221 -3.53 -6.74 -26.10
C ASN A 221 -3.26 -8.15 -25.55
N GLY A 222 -3.33 -8.30 -24.22
CA GLY A 222 -3.06 -9.56 -23.52
C GLY A 222 -1.59 -9.82 -23.18
N ALA A 223 -0.64 -9.10 -23.79
CA ALA A 223 0.78 -9.18 -23.44
C ALA A 223 1.08 -8.26 -22.24
N ALA A 224 1.62 -8.83 -21.16
CA ALA A 224 2.04 -8.08 -19.99
C ALA A 224 3.54 -7.79 -20.06
N ASP A 225 3.94 -6.55 -19.79
CA ASP A 225 5.34 -6.21 -19.60
C ASP A 225 5.83 -6.80 -18.27
N ALA A 226 6.97 -7.48 -18.30
CA ALA A 226 7.64 -7.96 -17.10
C ALA A 226 8.39 -6.79 -16.45
N LEU A 227 7.77 -6.16 -15.46
CA LEU A 227 8.42 -5.19 -14.58
C LEU A 227 8.79 -5.84 -13.25
N ASP A 228 9.96 -5.46 -12.75
CA ASP A 228 10.45 -5.88 -11.44
C ASP A 228 10.19 -4.79 -10.41
N CYS A 229 10.10 -5.20 -9.14
CA CYS A 229 10.18 -4.30 -8.01
C CYS A 229 11.61 -4.24 -7.47
N LEU A 230 11.82 -3.41 -6.46
CA LEU A 230 13.11 -3.29 -5.80
C LEU A 230 13.31 -4.41 -4.78
N LYS A 231 14.56 -4.62 -4.37
CA LYS A 231 14.97 -5.60 -3.38
C LYS A 231 15.94 -4.98 -2.38
N ASN A 232 15.63 -5.12 -1.10
CA ASN A 232 16.51 -4.75 -0.01
C ASN A 232 17.55 -5.86 0.21
N VAL A 233 18.68 -5.81 -0.52
CA VAL A 233 19.73 -6.84 -0.39
C VAL A 233 20.51 -6.74 0.92
N LYS A 234 20.38 -5.63 1.65
CA LYS A 234 20.98 -5.44 2.97
C LYS A 234 20.19 -6.16 4.08
N ALA A 235 18.92 -6.50 3.82
CA ALA A 235 17.96 -6.96 4.83
C ALA A 235 17.94 -6.05 6.08
N ASN A 236 18.18 -4.75 5.87
CA ASN A 236 18.38 -3.83 6.97
C ASN A 236 17.05 -3.49 7.64
N ILE A 237 16.89 -3.90 8.89
CA ILE A 237 15.73 -3.61 9.74
C ILE A 237 15.97 -2.45 10.69
N SER A 238 16.99 -1.62 10.48
CA SER A 238 17.34 -0.51 11.38
C SER A 238 16.29 0.61 11.48
N ALA A 239 15.27 0.59 10.62
CA ALA A 239 14.10 1.47 10.70
C ALA A 239 12.95 0.86 11.52
N MET A 240 13.09 -0.39 11.97
CA MET A 240 12.13 -1.09 12.83
C MET A 240 12.38 -0.78 14.31
N PRO A 241 11.39 -0.99 15.20
CA PRO A 241 11.61 -0.97 16.64
C PRO A 241 12.74 -1.94 17.05
N ASN A 242 13.58 -1.48 17.98
CA ASN A 242 14.80 -2.16 18.41
C ASN A 242 14.75 -2.69 19.86
N PHE A 243 13.58 -2.61 20.51
CA PHE A 243 13.36 -3.23 21.80
C PHE A 243 13.14 -4.74 21.65
N ASN A 244 13.71 -5.53 22.55
CA ASN A 244 13.50 -6.97 22.59
C ASN A 244 12.00 -7.27 22.73
N GLN A 245 11.44 -7.90 21.71
CA GLN A 245 10.07 -8.39 21.77
C GLN A 245 10.07 -9.79 22.38
N PRO A 246 9.18 -10.09 23.33
CA PRO A 246 9.00 -11.46 23.78
C PRO A 246 8.53 -12.30 22.59
N THR A 247 9.19 -13.43 22.31
CA THR A 247 8.92 -14.29 21.15
C THR A 247 7.67 -15.15 21.33
N GLY A 248 6.67 -14.64 22.07
CA GLY A 248 5.55 -15.43 22.55
C GLY A 248 5.92 -16.47 23.60
N SER A 249 7.16 -16.49 24.11
CA SER A 249 7.59 -17.41 25.19
C SER A 249 6.85 -17.18 26.51
N ASN A 250 6.25 -16.00 26.67
CA ASN A 250 5.37 -15.64 27.76
C ASN A 250 3.91 -16.12 27.55
N LEU A 251 3.56 -16.58 26.34
CA LEU A 251 2.28 -17.24 26.08
C LEU A 251 2.36 -18.70 26.54
N PRO A 252 1.25 -19.31 26.97
CA PRO A 252 1.21 -20.73 27.29
C PRO A 252 1.80 -21.56 26.14
N GLN A 253 2.87 -22.30 26.43
CA GLN A 253 3.52 -23.20 25.48
C GLN A 253 3.10 -24.64 25.78
N GLY A 254 2.67 -25.37 24.75
CA GLY A 254 2.14 -26.72 24.90
C GLY A 254 0.68 -26.77 25.36
N GLY A 255 0.16 -27.99 25.46
CA GLY A 255 -1.26 -28.28 25.67
C GLY A 255 -1.89 -28.96 24.45
N SER A 256 -2.64 -30.03 24.68
CA SER A 256 -3.57 -30.58 23.69
C SER A 256 -4.93 -29.96 23.94
N ASN A 257 -5.66 -29.60 22.88
CA ASN A 257 -7.09 -29.32 23.02
C ASN A 257 -7.78 -30.64 23.38
N ASP A 258 -8.03 -30.86 24.67
CA ASP A 258 -8.76 -32.02 25.20
C ASP A 258 -10.27 -31.89 24.99
N CYS A 259 -10.74 -30.70 24.61
CA CYS A 259 -12.16 -30.33 24.48
C CYS A 259 -12.96 -30.43 25.80
N ASP A 260 -12.30 -30.61 26.96
CA ASP A 260 -12.96 -30.88 28.24
C ASP A 260 -13.33 -29.59 29.02
N TYR A 261 -12.60 -28.50 28.77
CA TYR A 261 -12.81 -27.22 29.46
C TYR A 261 -12.92 -26.05 28.50
N TRP A 262 -13.92 -25.20 28.75
CA TRP A 262 -14.16 -23.99 27.98
C TRP A 262 -14.61 -22.84 28.89
N LEU A 263 -14.11 -21.64 28.62
CA LEU A 263 -14.22 -20.39 29.39
C LEU A 263 -15.61 -19.66 29.32
N ASP A 264 -16.75 -20.28 29.63
CA ASP A 264 -18.06 -19.70 29.28
C ASP A 264 -18.42 -18.36 29.93
N LEU A 265 -19.36 -17.66 29.28
CA LEU A 265 -20.02 -16.52 29.91
C LEU A 265 -20.65 -16.99 31.23
N PRO A 266 -20.63 -16.14 32.27
CA PRO A 266 -21.30 -16.46 33.52
C PRO A 266 -22.76 -16.86 33.30
N THR A 267 -23.25 -17.82 34.08
CA THR A 267 -24.65 -18.26 34.04
C THR A 267 -25.62 -17.22 34.62
N ASN A 268 -25.12 -16.34 35.50
CA ASN A 268 -25.89 -15.26 36.09
C ASN A 268 -25.98 -14.05 35.15
N ASP A 269 -27.20 -13.56 34.89
CA ASP A 269 -27.48 -12.49 33.94
C ASP A 269 -26.73 -11.17 34.22
N ALA A 270 -26.57 -10.77 35.48
CA ALA A 270 -25.86 -9.54 35.81
C ALA A 270 -24.36 -9.67 35.48
N SER A 271 -23.77 -10.82 35.79
CA SER A 271 -22.37 -11.12 35.49
C SER A 271 -22.14 -11.30 34.00
N LYS A 272 -23.06 -12.00 33.31
CA LYS A 272 -23.06 -12.16 31.86
C LYS A 272 -23.15 -10.82 31.14
N SER A 273 -24.09 -9.95 31.54
CA SER A 273 -24.24 -8.61 30.98
C SER A 273 -22.97 -7.77 31.20
N LYS A 274 -22.32 -7.89 32.37
CA LYS A 274 -21.05 -7.21 32.65
C LYS A 274 -19.92 -7.70 31.73
N VAL A 275 -19.77 -9.01 31.55
CA VAL A 275 -18.74 -9.59 30.67
C VAL A 275 -19.01 -9.24 29.20
N ASN A 276 -20.28 -9.31 28.76
CA ASN A 276 -20.68 -8.97 27.39
C ASN A 276 -20.39 -7.51 27.02
N LYS A 277 -20.46 -6.58 27.97
CA LYS A 277 -20.12 -5.17 27.74
C LYS A 277 -18.61 -4.94 27.62
N GLY A 278 -17.80 -5.88 28.09
CA GLY A 278 -16.35 -5.72 28.17
C GLY A 278 -15.92 -4.61 29.14
N ASN A 279 -14.61 -4.39 29.25
CA ASN A 279 -14.02 -3.29 29.99
C ASN A 279 -12.80 -2.76 29.24
N LEU A 280 -13.00 -1.72 28.42
CA LEU A 280 -11.92 -1.17 27.60
C LEU A 280 -10.78 -0.58 28.43
N LEU A 281 -11.08 0.00 29.60
CA LEU A 281 -10.06 0.57 30.50
C LEU A 281 -9.14 -0.48 31.12
N GLY A 282 -9.60 -1.73 31.24
CA GLY A 282 -8.82 -2.86 31.73
C GLY A 282 -8.33 -3.80 30.63
N ALA A 283 -8.59 -3.49 29.36
CA ALA A 283 -8.22 -4.35 28.25
C ALA A 283 -6.70 -4.37 28.06
N THR A 284 -6.15 -5.54 27.81
CA THR A 284 -4.74 -5.73 27.44
C THR A 284 -4.67 -6.10 25.97
N ALA A 285 -3.87 -5.37 25.20
CA ALA A 285 -3.60 -5.66 23.80
C ALA A 285 -2.26 -6.38 23.66
N TYR A 286 -2.19 -7.36 22.75
CA TYR A 286 -0.95 -8.00 22.36
C TYR A 286 -0.47 -7.39 21.05
N LEU A 287 0.72 -6.81 21.08
CA LEU A 287 1.31 -6.15 19.92
C LEU A 287 2.36 -7.06 19.29
N HIS A 288 2.24 -7.32 18.00
CA HIS A 288 3.27 -7.97 17.22
C HIS A 288 3.73 -7.03 16.12
N VAL A 289 5.01 -6.68 16.11
CA VAL A 289 5.57 -5.72 15.15
C VAL A 289 6.42 -6.48 14.16
N LYS A 290 6.09 -6.37 12.87
CA LYS A 290 6.75 -7.13 11.80
C LYS A 290 7.21 -6.22 10.67
N PRO A 291 8.42 -6.45 10.11
CA PRO A 291 8.85 -5.74 8.93
C PRO A 291 8.03 -6.20 7.73
N MET A 292 7.71 -5.26 6.84
CA MET A 292 7.00 -5.53 5.60
C MET A 292 7.72 -4.88 4.43
N PHE A 293 7.63 -5.56 3.29
CA PHE A 293 8.17 -5.09 2.01
C PHE A 293 9.63 -4.66 2.08
N GLY A 294 10.52 -5.60 2.45
CA GLY A 294 11.94 -5.30 2.61
C GLY A 294 12.21 -4.24 3.68
N ALA A 295 11.41 -4.23 4.76
CA ALA A 295 11.48 -3.28 5.86
C ALA A 295 11.27 -1.81 5.47
N THR A 296 10.63 -1.54 4.33
CA THR A 296 10.16 -0.19 4.00
C THR A 296 8.87 0.19 4.73
N TYR A 297 8.18 -0.82 5.28
CA TYR A 297 7.03 -0.64 6.16
C TYR A 297 7.18 -1.44 7.44
N THR A 298 6.50 -0.96 8.48
CA THR A 298 6.28 -1.66 9.74
C THR A 298 4.80 -1.96 9.87
N ASP A 299 4.44 -3.24 9.97
CA ASP A 299 3.09 -3.62 10.38
C ASP A 299 3.06 -3.84 11.89
N ILE A 300 2.09 -3.25 12.58
CA ILE A 300 1.79 -3.46 13.99
C ILE A 300 0.45 -4.18 14.06
N ASP A 301 0.50 -5.49 14.33
CA ASP A 301 -0.68 -6.30 14.58
C ASP A 301 -1.08 -6.11 16.05
N VAL A 302 -2.26 -5.54 16.26
CA VAL A 302 -2.85 -5.31 17.59
C VAL A 302 -3.93 -6.36 17.82
N TRP A 303 -3.66 -7.33 18.67
CA TRP A 303 -4.59 -8.38 19.07
C TRP A 303 -5.32 -8.01 20.35
N LEU A 304 -6.64 -8.13 20.32
CA LEU A 304 -7.53 -7.83 21.42
C LEU A 304 -8.41 -9.04 21.70
N PHE A 305 -8.52 -9.41 22.97
CA PHE A 305 -9.42 -10.48 23.40
C PHE A 305 -10.83 -9.92 23.62
N TYR A 306 -11.81 -10.51 22.95
CA TYR A 306 -13.22 -10.21 23.06
C TYR A 306 -13.93 -11.34 23.81
N PRO A 307 -14.36 -11.11 25.07
CA PRO A 307 -15.10 -12.12 25.84
C PRO A 307 -16.41 -12.54 25.15
N PHE A 308 -17.02 -11.64 24.40
CA PHE A 308 -18.21 -11.87 23.61
C PHE A 308 -18.16 -11.03 22.33
N ASN A 309 -18.32 -11.69 21.19
CA ASN A 309 -18.51 -11.06 19.89
C ASN A 309 -19.96 -11.33 19.50
N GLY A 310 -20.76 -10.27 19.45
CA GLY A 310 -22.21 -10.35 19.33
C GLY A 310 -22.69 -11.09 18.07
N PRO A 311 -24.01 -11.26 17.92
CA PRO A 311 -24.57 -12.04 16.82
C PRO A 311 -24.26 -11.43 15.46
N ALA A 312 -24.12 -12.31 14.47
CA ALA A 312 -23.94 -11.91 13.09
C ALA A 312 -25.14 -11.10 12.58
N LYS A 313 -24.85 -10.18 11.67
CA LYS A 313 -25.85 -9.37 10.97
C LYS A 313 -25.75 -9.66 9.48
N ALA A 314 -26.87 -9.99 8.85
CA ALA A 314 -26.95 -10.03 7.40
C ALA A 314 -27.21 -8.61 6.89
N LYS A 315 -26.34 -8.12 6.00
CA LYS A 315 -26.52 -6.84 5.32
C LYS A 315 -27.12 -7.11 3.95
N LEU A 316 -28.35 -6.63 3.73
CA LEU A 316 -29.06 -6.72 2.44
C LEU A 316 -29.29 -5.29 1.94
N GLU A 317 -28.48 -4.85 0.98
CA GLU A 317 -28.45 -3.48 0.46
C GLU A 317 -28.36 -2.41 1.59
N PHE A 318 -29.50 -1.80 1.94
CA PHE A 318 -29.65 -0.75 2.96
C PHE A 318 -30.24 -1.24 4.30
N MET A 319 -30.54 -2.54 4.44
CA MET A 319 -31.09 -3.12 5.67
C MET A 319 -30.10 -4.05 6.37
N ASN A 320 -29.99 -3.90 7.68
CA ASN A 320 -29.28 -4.84 8.55
C ASN A 320 -30.30 -5.74 9.25
N ILE A 321 -30.30 -7.03 8.93
CA ILE A 321 -31.16 -8.03 9.55
C ILE A 321 -30.33 -8.72 10.64
N ALA A 322 -30.74 -8.57 11.90
CA ALA A 322 -30.14 -9.30 13.00
C ALA A 322 -30.48 -10.78 12.89
N LEU A 323 -29.47 -11.66 12.93
CA LEU A 323 -29.67 -13.11 12.79
C LEU A 323 -29.98 -13.79 14.13
N GLY A 324 -30.56 -13.06 15.09
CA GLY A 324 -30.83 -13.59 16.43
C GLY A 324 -29.54 -13.87 17.18
N LYS A 325 -29.27 -15.15 17.49
CA LYS A 325 -28.02 -15.63 18.12
C LYS A 325 -27.05 -16.29 17.14
N ILE A 326 -27.39 -16.33 15.86
CA ILE A 326 -26.56 -16.99 14.85
C ILE A 326 -25.29 -16.17 14.64
N GLY A 327 -24.14 -16.86 14.68
CA GLY A 327 -22.83 -16.21 14.59
C GLY A 327 -22.45 -15.42 15.83
N GLU A 328 -23.05 -15.69 16.99
CA GLU A 328 -22.47 -15.28 18.27
C GLU A 328 -21.21 -16.09 18.54
N HIS A 329 -20.15 -15.40 18.94
CA HIS A 329 -18.91 -16.04 19.38
C HIS A 329 -18.56 -15.59 20.80
N VAL A 330 -17.98 -16.50 21.57
CA VAL A 330 -17.57 -16.28 22.95
C VAL A 330 -16.07 -16.58 23.01
N ARG A 331 -15.26 -15.62 23.49
CA ARG A 331 -13.78 -15.67 23.58
C ARG A 331 -13.05 -15.64 22.24
N ASP A 332 -13.40 -14.66 21.43
CA ASP A 332 -12.68 -14.46 20.18
C ASP A 332 -11.48 -13.54 20.38
N TRP A 333 -10.48 -13.76 19.54
CA TRP A 333 -9.39 -12.82 19.35
C TRP A 333 -9.67 -12.06 18.07
N GLU A 334 -9.77 -10.75 18.18
CA GLU A 334 -9.83 -9.86 17.04
C GLU A 334 -8.48 -9.19 16.88
N HIS A 335 -8.16 -8.81 15.65
CA HIS A 335 -6.96 -8.05 15.39
C HIS A 335 -7.21 -6.88 14.44
N ILE A 336 -6.36 -5.88 14.59
CA ILE A 336 -6.23 -4.79 13.64
C ILE A 336 -4.75 -4.63 13.32
N THR A 337 -4.40 -4.56 12.04
CA THR A 337 -3.03 -4.33 11.60
C THR A 337 -2.88 -2.88 11.16
N LEU A 338 -1.95 -2.16 11.76
CA LEU A 338 -1.56 -0.81 11.36
C LEU A 338 -0.30 -0.89 10.50
N ARG A 339 -0.34 -0.40 9.27
CA ARG A 339 0.85 -0.30 8.41
C ARG A 339 1.41 1.10 8.42
N ILE A 340 2.66 1.23 8.87
CA ILE A 340 3.38 2.49 9.00
C ILE A 340 4.51 2.54 7.98
N SER A 341 4.66 3.65 7.26
CA SER A 341 5.80 3.87 6.38
C SER A 341 7.06 4.15 7.20
N ASN A 342 8.13 3.40 6.95
CA ASN A 342 9.41 3.64 7.61
C ASN A 342 10.16 4.85 7.01
N PHE A 343 9.69 5.41 5.89
CA PHE A 343 10.25 6.62 5.29
C PHE A 343 9.92 7.88 6.09
N ASN A 344 8.68 8.01 6.56
CA ASN A 344 8.16 9.23 7.17
C ASN A 344 7.37 9.01 8.47
N GLY A 345 7.13 7.77 8.87
CA GLY A 345 6.39 7.42 10.08
C GLY A 345 4.88 7.60 9.98
N GLU A 346 4.33 7.84 8.79
CA GLU A 346 2.89 8.00 8.59
C GLU A 346 2.17 6.66 8.54
N LEU A 347 0.92 6.64 9.04
CA LEU A 347 0.00 5.52 8.89
C LEU A 347 -0.50 5.47 7.44
N GLN A 348 -0.27 4.33 6.79
CA GLN A 348 -0.51 4.12 5.35
C GLN A 348 -1.68 3.18 5.09
N GLY A 349 -2.02 2.34 6.06
CA GLY A 349 -3.14 1.43 5.95
C GLY A 349 -3.57 0.83 7.28
N VAL A 350 -4.84 0.45 7.33
CA VAL A 350 -5.44 -0.27 8.45
C VAL A 350 -6.13 -1.51 7.88
N TYR A 351 -5.79 -2.68 8.42
CA TYR A 351 -6.35 -3.97 8.00
C TYR A 351 -7.02 -4.65 9.19
N PHE A 352 -8.06 -5.44 8.92
CA PHE A 352 -8.85 -6.18 9.90
C PHE A 352 -8.94 -7.65 9.50
#